data_AF-A0A953PKE5-F1
#
_entry.id   AF-A0A953PKE5-F1
#
_cell.length_a   1.000
_cell.length_b   1.000
_cell.length_c   1.000
_cell.angle_alpha   90.00
_cell.angle_beta   90.00
_cell.angle_gamma   90.00
#
_symmetry.space_group_name_H-M   'P 1'
#
loop_
_entity.id
_entity.type
_entity.pdbx_description
1 polymer ?
#
loop_
_entity_poly.entity_id
_entity_poly.type
_entity_poly.pdbx_seq_one_letter_code
_entity_poly.pdbx_strand_id
1 'polypeptide(L)' 'MHVTAEMMAARFTRRYVHPTAIARLYTYAGEKDRALEWLEKAYEGRDSQLMYLPWHMEWDSLRADPRLQALLRRMKFPAS' A
#
# COMPACT_ATOMS: atom_id res chain seq x y z
N MET A 1 -1.00 5.65 15.08
CA MET A 1 -1.07 4.70 13.95
C MET A 1 0.29 4.12 13.54
N HIS A 2 1.40 4.75 13.93
CA HIS A 2 2.76 4.24 13.70
C HIS A 2 3.03 2.86 14.34
N VAL A 3 2.85 2.74 15.66
CA VAL A 3 3.12 1.49 16.42
C VAL A 3 2.30 0.30 15.90
N THR A 4 1.05 0.53 15.50
CA THR A 4 0.19 -0.51 14.91
C THR A 4 0.71 -1.00 13.56
N ALA A 5 1.29 -0.12 12.74
CA ALA A 5 1.88 -0.50 11.45
C ALA A 5 3.11 -1.38 11.64
N GLU A 6 4.00 -1.01 12.58
CA GLU A 6 5.19 -1.81 12.90
C GLU A 6 4.85 -3.19 13.45
N MET A 7 3.82 -3.29 14.32
CA MET A 7 3.35 -4.57 14.84
C MET A 7 2.79 -5.49 13.76
N MET A 8 2.08 -4.95 12.76
CA MET A 8 1.57 -5.75 11.64
C MET A 8 2.69 -6.17 10.69
N ALA A 9 3.62 -5.25 10.39
CA ALA A 9 4.83 -5.53 9.61
C ALA A 9 5.66 -6.68 10.20
N ALA A 10 5.87 -6.68 11.52
CA ALA A 10 6.61 -7.74 12.23
C ALA A 10 5.89 -9.10 12.23
N ARG A 11 4.57 -9.15 11.96
CA ARG A 11 3.75 -10.38 11.97
C ARG A 11 3.35 -10.87 10.58
N PHE A 12 3.91 -10.27 9.52
CA PHE A 12 3.59 -10.58 8.13
C PHE A 12 3.69 -12.07 7.75
N THR A 13 4.40 -12.89 8.54
CA THR A 13 4.55 -14.34 8.32
C THR A 13 3.62 -15.24 9.15
N ARG A 14 2.82 -14.72 10.11
CA ARG A 14 2.05 -15.56 11.06
C ARG A 14 0.52 -15.47 10.98
N ARG A 15 -0.04 -14.47 10.31
CA ARG A 15 -1.48 -14.35 10.07
C ARG A 15 -1.67 -13.67 8.72
N TYR A 16 -2.75 -14.04 8.04
CA TYR A 16 -3.22 -13.60 6.71
C TYR A 16 -3.40 -12.07 6.62
N VAL A 17 -2.33 -11.29 6.79
CA VAL A 17 -2.35 -9.83 6.77
C VAL A 17 -1.93 -9.39 5.37
N HIS A 18 -2.88 -8.81 4.65
CA HIS A 18 -2.64 -8.20 3.34
C HIS A 18 -1.55 -7.12 3.45
N PRO A 19 -0.46 -7.17 2.66
CA PRO A 19 0.51 -6.07 2.56
C PRO A 19 -0.16 -4.70 2.37
N THR A 20 -1.27 -4.64 1.63
CA THR A 20 -2.06 -3.42 1.42
C THR A 20 -2.61 -2.84 2.74
N ALA A 21 -2.98 -3.68 3.70
CA ALA A 21 -3.43 -3.22 5.02
C ALA A 21 -2.29 -2.57 5.82
N ILE A 22 -1.06 -3.08 5.68
CA ILE A 22 0.13 -2.50 6.32
C ILE A 22 0.47 -1.17 5.65
N ALA A 23 0.44 -1.12 4.32
CA ALA A 23 0.61 0.11 3.56
C ALA A 23 -0.36 1.21 4.01
N ARG A 24 -1.64 0.86 4.19
CA ARG A 24 -2.68 1.78 4.65
C ARG A 24 -2.37 2.40 6.01
N LEU A 25 -1.87 1.61 6.95
CA LEU A 25 -1.49 2.11 8.28
C LEU A 25 -0.33 3.10 8.22
N TYR A 26 0.67 2.83 7.38
CA TYR A 26 1.76 3.78 7.14
C TYR A 26 1.28 5.05 6.43
N THR A 27 0.34 4.93 5.49
CA THR A 27 -0.30 6.10 4.86
C THR A 27 -0.98 6.98 5.90
N TYR A 28 -1.74 6.41 6.83
CA TYR A 28 -2.35 7.17 7.92
C TYR A 28 -1.37 7.71 8.95
N ALA A 29 -0.18 7.11 9.08
CA ALA A 29 0.91 7.64 9.88
C ALA A 29 1.69 8.77 9.19
N GLY A 30 1.39 9.07 7.91
CA GLY A 30 2.12 10.06 7.10
C GLY A 30 3.46 9.56 6.56
N GLU A 31 3.79 8.29 6.78
CA GLU A 31 5.04 7.66 6.35
C GLU A 31 4.93 7.12 4.92
N LYS A 32 4.97 8.05 3.96
CA LYS A 32 4.74 7.76 2.54
C LYS A 32 5.71 6.73 1.97
N ASP A 33 6.99 6.81 2.32
CA ASP A 33 8.01 5.89 1.81
C ASP A 33 7.72 4.45 2.23
N ARG A 34 7.47 4.21 3.53
CA ARG A 34 7.09 2.89 4.04
C ARG A 34 5.78 2.41 3.43
N ALA A 35 4.79 3.28 3.27
CA ALA A 35 3.52 2.90 2.64
C ALA A 35 3.75 2.38 1.20
N LEU A 36 4.57 3.08 0.41
CA LEU A 36 4.90 2.70 -0.97
C LEU A 36 5.71 1.41 -1.05
N GLU A 37 6.67 1.19 -0.14
CA GLU A 37 7.40 -0.08 -0.04
C GLU A 37 6.44 -1.26 0.22
N TRP A 38 5.45 -1.07 1.07
CA TRP A 38 4.44 -2.11 1.33
C TRP A 38 3.48 -2.32 0.16
N LEU A 39 3.19 -1.30 -0.64
CA LEU A 39 2.43 -1.45 -1.89
C LEU A 39 3.21 -2.21 -2.96
N GLU A 40 4.53 -2.03 -3.06
CA GLU A 40 5.38 -2.85 -3.95
C GLU A 40 5.38 -4.33 -3.51
N LYS A 41 5.50 -4.59 -2.20
CA LYS A 41 5.36 -5.96 -1.66
C LYS A 41 3.99 -6.56 -1.93
N ALA A 42 2.93 -5.74 -1.85
CA ALA A 42 1.58 -6.16 -2.22
C ALA A 42 1.53 -6.60 -3.69
N TYR A 43 2.21 -5.87 -4.57
CA TYR A 43 2.22 -6.14 -6.01
C TYR A 43 2.98 -7.42 -6.34
N GLU A 44 4.17 -7.58 -5.76
CA GLU A 44 4.97 -8.81 -5.90
C GLU A 44 4.22 -10.03 -5.36
N GLY A 45 3.55 -9.88 -4.22
CA GLY A 45 2.73 -10.92 -3.59
C GLY A 45 1.36 -11.15 -4.24
N ARG A 46 1.02 -10.41 -5.30
CA ARG A 46 -0.30 -10.45 -5.97
C ARG A 46 -1.47 -10.30 -4.99
N ASP A 47 -1.32 -9.38 -4.03
CA ASP A 47 -2.35 -9.06 -3.04
C ASP A 47 -3.63 -8.60 -3.74
N SER A 48 -4.74 -9.30 -3.50
CA SER A 48 -6.03 -9.02 -4.12
C SER A 48 -6.60 -7.64 -3.76
N GLN A 49 -6.18 -7.05 -2.63
CA GLN A 49 -6.64 -5.73 -2.20
C GLN A 49 -6.15 -4.59 -3.12
N LEU A 50 -5.10 -4.84 -3.92
CA LEU A 50 -4.58 -3.85 -4.86
C LEU A 50 -5.60 -3.42 -5.93
N MET A 51 -6.61 -4.23 -6.23
CA MET A 51 -7.64 -3.84 -7.21
C MET A 51 -8.45 -2.60 -6.78
N TYR A 52 -8.43 -2.28 -5.49
CA TYR A 52 -9.13 -1.14 -4.91
C TYR A 52 -8.25 0.12 -4.78
N LEU A 53 -6.95 -0.01 -5.06
CA LEU A 53 -5.97 1.07 -4.92
C LEU A 53 -6.32 2.36 -5.69
N PRO A 54 -6.86 2.33 -6.92
CA PRO A 54 -7.23 3.55 -7.64
C PRO A 54 -8.42 4.30 -7.03
N TRP A 55 -9.30 3.58 -6.33
CA TRP A 55 -10.63 4.07 -5.95
C TRP A 55 -10.68 4.59 -4.51
N HIS A 56 -9.85 4.07 -3.62
CA HIS A 56 -9.91 4.42 -2.21
C HIS A 56 -9.23 5.77 -1.90
N MET A 57 -9.98 6.67 -1.27
CA MET A 57 -9.51 8.00 -0.85
C MET A 57 -8.34 7.97 0.16
N GLU A 58 -8.13 6.84 0.83
CA GLU A 58 -7.02 6.70 1.78
C GLU A 58 -5.64 6.87 1.14
N TRP A 59 -5.55 6.70 -0.19
CA TRP A 59 -4.31 6.86 -0.96
C TRP A 59 -4.11 8.27 -1.54
N ASP A 60 -5.02 9.22 -1.26
CA ASP A 60 -4.96 10.59 -1.81
C ASP A 60 -3.63 11.28 -1.50
N SER A 61 -3.06 11.03 -0.31
CA SER A 61 -1.76 11.58 0.08
C SER A 61 -0.57 11.05 -0.73
N LEU A 62 -0.76 9.91 -1.42
CA LEU A 62 0.21 9.24 -2.27
C LEU A 62 -0.10 9.38 -3.77
N ARG A 63 -1.29 9.85 -4.18
CA ARG A 63 -1.71 9.92 -5.60
C ARG A 63 -0.74 10.70 -6.49
N ALA A 64 -0.13 11.75 -5.96
CA ALA A 64 0.85 12.56 -6.69
C ALA A 64 2.26 11.94 -6.70
N ASP A 65 2.53 10.89 -5.91
CA ASP A 65 3.85 10.25 -5.87
C ASP A 65 4.09 9.44 -7.16
N PRO A 66 5.19 9.69 -7.89
CA PRO A 66 5.48 9.01 -9.14
C PRO A 66 5.61 7.49 -8.99
N ARG A 67 5.97 6.98 -7.80
CA ARG A 67 6.06 5.54 -7.52
C ARG A 67 4.68 4.89 -7.51
N LEU A 68 3.67 5.55 -6.93
CA LEU A 68 2.30 5.04 -6.97
C LEU A 68 1.75 5.03 -8.40
N GLN A 69 2.01 6.09 -9.16
CA GLN A 69 1.62 6.18 -10.57
C GLN A 69 2.28 5.08 -11.42
N ALA A 70 3.57 4.79 -11.17
CA ALA A 70 4.27 3.69 -11.83
C ALA A 70 3.68 2.32 -11.48
N LEU A 71 3.29 2.12 -10.22
CA LEU A 71 2.63 0.90 -9.77
C LEU A 71 1.27 0.71 -10.46
N LEU A 72 0.43 1.75 -10.50
CA LEU A 72 -0.88 1.70 -11.17
C LEU A 72 -0.76 1.36 -12.67
N ARG A 73 0.26 1.93 -13.35
CA ARG A 73 0.56 1.60 -14.75
C ARG A 73 0.96 0.13 -14.93
N ARG A 74 1.78 -0.42 -14.04
CA ARG A 74 2.16 -1.85 -14.04
C ARG A 74 0.95 -2.76 -13.81
N MET A 75 0.01 -2.31 -12.97
CA MET A 75 -1.28 -2.96 -12.73
C MET A 75 -2.29 -2.78 -13.87
N LYS A 76 -1.93 -2.04 -14.94
CA LYS A 76 -2.78 -1.72 -16.10
C LYS A 76 -4.05 -0.94 -15.76
N PHE A 77 -4.06 -0.19 -14.67
CA PHE A 77 -5.13 0.76 -14.39
C PHE A 77 -4.91 2.05 -15.21
N PRO A 78 -6.00 2.69 -15.69
CA PRO A 78 -5.89 3.98 -16.34
C PRO A 78 -5.34 5.01 -15.34
N ALA A 79 -4.35 5.80 -15.78
CA ALA A 79 -3.94 6.98 -15.04
C ALA A 79 -5.12 7.95 -15.02
N SER A 80 -5.61 8.29 -13.83
CA SER A 80 -6.62 9.34 -13.62
C SER A 80 -5.95 10.68 -13.43
#